data_AF-A0A6B9Y4U9-F1
#
_entry.id   AF-A0A6B9Y4U9-F1
#
_cell.length_a   1.000
_cell.length_b   1.000
_cell.length_c   1.000
_cell.angle_alpha   90.00
_cell.angle_beta   90.00
_cell.angle_gamma   90.00
#
_symmetry.space_group_name_H-M   'P 1'
#
loop_
_entity.id
_entity.type
_entity.pdbx_description
1 polymer ?
#
loop_
_entity_poly.entity_id
_entity_poly.type
_entity_poly.pdbx_seq_one_letter_code
_entity_poly.pdbx_strand_id
1 'polypeptide(L)'
;MLLVMVYSQGARTALRNVCRSHEEVVVRRFGRAAVFEETAYGAFLALRLRAAHEGDVQVERTSPFNEFEAVEADVREAASAYATRESPATPYAKFAAGTRHPDPETLRDRSL
;
A
#
# COMPACT_ATOMS: atom_id res chain seq x y z
N MET A 1 0.38 -12.66 -0.29
CA MET A 1 0.90 -12.03 -1.54
C MET A 1 2.32 -11.54 -1.28
N LEU A 2 3.13 -11.33 -2.33
CA LEU A 2 4.48 -10.79 -2.19
C LEU A 2 4.55 -9.37 -2.75
N LEU A 3 4.74 -8.37 -1.89
CA LEU A 3 4.98 -6.99 -2.30
C LEU A 3 6.48 -6.80 -2.58
N VAL A 4 6.81 -6.44 -3.81
CA VAL A 4 8.17 -6.12 -4.25
C VAL A 4 8.26 -4.63 -4.53
N MET A 5 9.14 -3.92 -3.82
CA MET A 5 9.40 -2.49 -3.99
C MET A 5 10.83 -2.27 -4.45
N VAL A 6 11.03 -1.30 -5.35
CA VAL A 6 12.35 -1.01 -5.93
C VAL A 6 12.71 0.47 -5.86
N TYR A 7 13.96 0.75 -5.49
CA TYR A 7 14.43 2.12 -5.19
C TYR A 7 15.31 2.72 -6.28
N SER A 8 16.08 1.91 -7.02
CA SER A 8 16.94 2.39 -8.10
C SER A 8 16.30 2.30 -9.49
N GLN A 9 16.80 3.10 -10.43
CA GLN A 9 16.37 3.05 -11.84
C GLN A 9 16.65 1.69 -12.47
N GLY A 10 17.77 1.05 -12.12
CA GLY A 10 18.13 -0.29 -12.56
C GLY A 10 17.11 -1.33 -12.08
N ALA A 11 16.84 -1.36 -10.78
CA ALA A 11 15.86 -2.27 -10.18
C ALA A 11 14.43 -2.02 -10.72
N ARG A 12 14.06 -0.77 -11.00
CA ARG A 12 12.77 -0.43 -11.65
C ARG A 12 12.65 -0.97 -13.06
N THR A 13 13.74 -0.93 -13.82
CA THR A 13 13.76 -1.49 -15.19
C THR A 13 13.66 -3.01 -15.14
N ALA A 14 14.40 -3.65 -14.23
CA ALA A 14 14.33 -5.10 -14.02
C ALA A 14 12.93 -5.55 -13.57
N LEU A 15 12.31 -4.86 -12.59
CA LEU A 15 10.95 -5.14 -12.14
C LEU A 15 9.95 -5.05 -13.30
N ARG A 16 10.06 -4.01 -14.13
CA ARG A 16 9.20 -3.83 -15.31
C ARG A 16 9.35 -4.98 -16.31
N ASN A 17 10.57 -5.44 -16.54
CA ASN A 17 10.85 -6.55 -17.45
C ASN A 17 10.29 -7.86 -16.91
N VAL A 18 10.56 -8.19 -15.64
CA VAL A 18 9.97 -9.36 -14.95
C VAL A 18 8.45 -9.32 -15.05
N CYS A 19 7.85 -8.17 -14.75
CA CYS A 19 6.41 -8.02 -14.81
C CYS A 19 5.85 -8.31 -16.21
N ARG A 20 6.48 -7.76 -17.27
CA ARG A 20 6.05 -7.96 -18.67
C ARG A 20 6.23 -9.40 -19.15
N SER A 21 7.28 -10.08 -18.69
CA SER A 21 7.60 -11.44 -19.12
C SER A 21 6.82 -12.51 -18.38
N HIS A 22 6.25 -12.18 -17.21
CA HIS A 22 5.62 -13.14 -16.29
C HIS A 22 4.29 -12.60 -15.77
N GLU A 23 3.38 -12.23 -16.67
CA GLU A 23 2.09 -11.63 -16.28
C GLU A 23 1.24 -12.58 -15.43
N GLU A 24 1.44 -13.89 -15.58
CA GLU A 24 0.74 -14.94 -14.86
C GLU A 24 0.98 -14.95 -13.34
N VAL A 25 2.09 -14.39 -12.87
CA VAL A 25 2.37 -14.28 -11.43
C VAL A 25 2.18 -12.87 -10.88
N VAL A 26 1.79 -11.90 -11.71
CA VAL A 26 1.68 -10.50 -11.31
C VAL A 26 0.22 -10.17 -10.99
N VAL A 27 -0.07 -10.01 -9.70
CA VAL A 27 -1.39 -9.60 -9.22
C VAL A 27 -1.65 -8.12 -9.51
N ARG A 28 -0.65 -7.25 -9.29
CA ARG A 28 -0.80 -5.79 -9.49
C ARG A 28 0.54 -5.09 -9.72
N ARG A 29 0.53 -3.95 -10.44
CA ARG A 29 1.71 -3.13 -10.75
C ARG A 29 1.49 -1.68 -10.30
N PHE A 30 2.52 -1.06 -9.73
CA PHE A 30 2.49 0.28 -9.13
C PHE A 30 3.70 1.15 -9.53
N GLY A 31 4.25 0.95 -10.72
CA GLY A 31 5.37 1.75 -11.25
C GLY A 31 6.74 1.49 -10.60
N ARG A 32 6.85 1.61 -9.27
CA ARG A 32 8.02 1.26 -8.44
C ARG A 32 7.76 0.08 -7.49
N ALA A 33 6.58 -0.50 -7.55
CA ALA A 33 6.27 -1.71 -6.82
C ALA A 33 5.41 -2.65 -7.67
N ALA A 34 5.39 -3.92 -7.32
CA ALA A 34 4.47 -4.90 -7.85
C ALA A 34 4.07 -5.89 -6.75
N VAL A 35 2.89 -6.48 -6.90
CA VAL A 35 2.44 -7.57 -6.06
C VAL A 35 2.49 -8.84 -6.88
N PHE A 36 3.29 -9.80 -6.43
CA PHE A 36 3.35 -11.13 -7.02
C PHE A 36 2.46 -12.09 -6.24
N GLU A 37 2.00 -13.12 -6.95
CA GLU A 37 1.34 -14.26 -6.33
C GLU A 37 2.29 -14.94 -5.34
N GLU A 38 1.70 -15.49 -4.28
CA GLU A 38 2.44 -16.18 -3.24
C GLU A 38 2.70 -17.65 -3.61
N THR A 39 3.26 -17.83 -4.79
CA THR A 39 3.70 -19.14 -5.31
C THR A 39 5.22 -19.25 -5.20
N ALA A 40 5.74 -20.47 -5.27
CA ALA A 40 7.19 -20.70 -5.30
C ALA A 40 7.86 -19.94 -6.46
N TYR A 41 7.16 -19.82 -7.61
CA TYR A 41 7.66 -19.10 -8.76
C TYR A 41 7.63 -17.58 -8.56
N GLY A 42 6.56 -17.02 -7.97
CA GLY A 42 6.52 -15.62 -7.58
C GLY A 42 7.62 -15.26 -6.58
N ALA A 43 7.87 -16.13 -5.59
CA ALA A 43 8.96 -15.98 -4.64
C ALA A 43 10.34 -16.02 -5.34
N PHE A 44 10.54 -16.96 -6.26
CA PHE A 44 11.77 -17.04 -7.05
C PHE A 44 12.04 -15.74 -7.82
N LEU A 45 11.04 -15.19 -8.50
CA LEU A 45 11.19 -13.94 -9.27
C LEU A 45 11.51 -12.74 -8.36
N ALA A 46 10.86 -12.63 -7.20
CA ALA A 46 11.14 -11.58 -6.22
C ALA A 46 12.56 -11.69 -5.64
N LEU A 47 12.98 -12.90 -5.24
CA LEU A 47 14.30 -13.15 -4.69
C LEU A 47 15.41 -12.97 -5.74
N ARG A 48 15.16 -13.33 -7.00
CA ARG A 48 16.10 -13.09 -8.09
C ARG A 48 16.30 -11.59 -8.33
N LEU A 49 15.23 -10.79 -8.29
CA LEU A 49 15.34 -9.33 -8.37
C LEU A 49 16.19 -8.78 -7.22
N ARG A 50 15.93 -9.23 -5.99
CA ARG A 50 16.72 -8.83 -4.82
C ARG A 50 18.18 -9.28 -4.89
N ALA A 51 18.46 -10.46 -5.41
CA ALA A 51 19.84 -10.91 -5.60
C ALA A 51 20.58 -10.06 -6.66
N ALA A 52 19.89 -9.59 -7.69
CA ALA A 52 20.49 -8.78 -8.77
C ALA A 52 20.70 -7.29 -8.40
N HIS A 53 19.96 -6.79 -7.41
CA HIS A 53 19.90 -5.37 -7.08
C HIS A 53 20.03 -5.06 -5.58
N GLU A 54 20.32 -6.09 -4.77
CA GLU A 54 20.63 -6.00 -3.34
C GLU A 54 19.64 -5.11 -2.56
N GLY A 55 20.15 -4.08 -1.87
CA GLY A 55 19.37 -3.15 -1.05
C GLY A 55 18.39 -2.28 -1.82
N ASP A 56 18.45 -2.27 -3.15
CA ASP A 56 17.47 -1.55 -3.97
C ASP A 56 16.15 -2.29 -4.14
N VAL A 57 16.00 -3.49 -3.54
CA VAL A 57 14.78 -4.29 -3.60
C VAL A 57 14.34 -4.74 -2.21
N GLN A 58 13.14 -4.30 -1.81
CA GLN A 58 12.47 -4.80 -0.63
C GLN A 58 11.38 -5.81 -1.04
N VAL A 59 11.30 -6.91 -0.30
CA VAL A 59 10.29 -7.96 -0.50
C VAL A 59 9.58 -8.21 0.81
N GLU A 60 8.27 -7.98 0.83
CA GLU A 60 7.41 -8.21 1.99
C GLU A 60 6.34 -9.25 1.67
N ARG A 61 6.07 -10.14 2.62
CA ARG A 61 4.88 -10.99 2.57
C ARG A 61 3.72 -10.20 3.16
N THR A 62 2.69 -9.94 2.37
CA THR A 62 1.55 -9.09 2.75
C THR A 62 0.22 -9.81 2.57
N SER A 63 -0.77 -9.41 3.36
CA SER A 63 -2.19 -9.71 3.17
C SER A 63 -2.92 -8.44 2.71
N PRO A 64 -4.05 -8.57 1.98
CA PRO A 64 -4.92 -7.43 1.73
C PRO A 64 -5.39 -6.82 3.05
N PHE A 65 -5.50 -5.48 3.09
CA PHE A 65 -6.08 -4.78 4.23
C PHE A 65 -7.61 -4.79 4.12
N ASN A 66 -8.30 -5.39 5.09
CA ASN A 66 -9.76 -5.38 5.19
C ASN A 66 -10.20 -4.31 6.18
N GLU A 67 -10.59 -3.15 5.68
CA GLU A 67 -10.99 -2.01 6.51
C GLU A 67 -12.25 -2.26 7.35
N PHE A 68 -13.13 -3.18 6.92
CA PHE A 68 -14.36 -3.49 7.65
C PHE A 68 -14.12 -4.41 8.86
N GLU A 69 -13.02 -5.16 8.85
CA GLU A 69 -12.58 -6.00 9.97
C GLU A 69 -11.59 -5.28 10.87
N ALA A 70 -10.65 -4.54 10.29
CA ALA A 70 -9.53 -3.94 11.02
C ALA A 70 -9.81 -2.54 11.56
N VAL A 71 -10.91 -1.89 11.15
CA VAL A 71 -11.17 -0.49 11.50
C VAL A 71 -12.60 -0.26 11.95
N GLU A 72 -12.74 0.43 13.08
CA GLU A 72 -14.03 0.92 13.57
C GLU A 72 -14.73 1.80 12.52
N ALA A 73 -16.07 1.74 12.52
CA ALA A 73 -16.88 2.40 11.50
C ALA A 73 -16.73 3.93 11.52
N ASP A 74 -16.53 4.54 12.70
CA ASP A 74 -16.40 6.00 12.85
C ASP A 74 -15.19 6.55 12.10
N VAL A 75 -14.07 5.81 12.05
CA VAL A 75 -12.87 6.18 11.27
C VAL A 75 -13.17 6.13 9.77
N ARG A 76 -13.85 5.08 9.30
CA ARG A 76 -14.21 4.93 7.87
C ARG A 76 -15.23 5.98 7.43
N GLU A 77 -16.22 6.26 8.27
CA GLU A 77 -17.21 7.33 8.08
C GLU A 77 -16.51 8.69 8.01
N ALA A 78 -15.58 8.97 8.93
CA ALA A 78 -14.83 10.22 8.94
C ALA A 78 -13.95 10.41 7.71
N ALA A 79 -13.24 9.36 7.28
CA ALA A 79 -12.42 9.40 6.08
C ALA A 79 -13.26 9.71 4.82
N SER A 80 -14.43 9.08 4.71
CA SER A 80 -15.36 9.28 3.61
C SER A 80 -15.94 10.71 3.60
N ALA A 81 -16.42 11.18 4.76
CA ALA A 81 -16.96 12.53 4.89
C ALA A 81 -15.90 13.62 4.64
N TYR A 82 -14.67 13.41 5.11
CA TYR A 82 -13.57 14.33 4.88
C TYR A 82 -13.13 14.37 3.41
N ALA A 83 -13.15 13.23 2.71
CA ALA A 83 -12.82 13.17 1.28
C ALA A 83 -13.77 14.02 0.42
N THR A 84 -15.03 14.15 0.85
CA THR A 84 -16.08 14.94 0.17
C THR A 84 -16.34 16.31 0.80
N ARG A 85 -15.45 16.80 1.66
CA ARG A 85 -15.62 18.10 2.33
C ARG A 85 -15.75 19.25 1.32
N GLU A 86 -16.52 20.26 1.69
CA GLU A 86 -16.83 21.40 0.79
C GLU A 86 -15.59 22.20 0.37
N SER A 87 -14.67 22.43 1.29
CA SER A 87 -13.44 23.19 1.03
C SER A 87 -12.22 22.26 1.11
N PRO A 88 -11.59 21.92 -0.04
CA PRO A 88 -10.40 21.08 -0.10
C PRO A 88 -9.22 21.61 0.73
N ALA A 89 -9.17 22.91 1.01
CA ALA A 89 -8.13 23.50 1.84
C ALA A 89 -8.34 23.26 3.35
N THR A 90 -9.53 22.82 3.76
CA THR A 90 -9.85 22.60 5.19
C THR A 90 -9.09 21.38 5.71
N PRO A 91 -8.21 21.53 6.73
CA PRO A 91 -7.52 20.41 7.35
C PRO A 91 -8.46 19.55 8.19
N TYR A 92 -8.14 18.26 8.34
CA TYR A 92 -8.99 17.31 9.07
C TYR A 92 -9.30 17.75 10.51
N ALA A 93 -8.33 18.31 11.24
CA ALA A 93 -8.56 18.81 12.60
C ALA A 93 -9.68 19.87 12.69
N LYS A 94 -9.72 20.80 11.72
CA LYS A 94 -10.76 21.83 11.65
C LYS A 94 -12.10 21.27 11.16
N PHE A 95 -12.05 20.28 10.27
CA PHE A 95 -13.24 19.58 9.79
C PHE A 95 -13.90 18.76 10.90
N ALA A 96 -13.12 18.02 11.68
CA ALA A 96 -13.62 17.20 12.78
C ALA A 96 -14.18 18.06 13.92
N ALA A 97 -13.57 19.22 14.17
CA ALA A 97 -14.04 20.20 15.15
C ALA A 97 -15.46 20.68 14.81
N GLY A 98 -16.44 20.26 15.61
CA GLY A 98 -17.86 20.57 15.38
C GLY A 98 -18.64 19.46 14.65
N THR A 99 -18.04 18.29 14.45
CA THR A 99 -18.72 17.09 13.93
C THR A 99 -18.70 15.97 14.97
N ARG A 100 -19.37 14.85 14.64
CA ARG A 100 -19.30 13.60 15.42
C ARG A 100 -18.06 12.75 15.11
N HIS A 101 -17.17 13.20 14.23
CA HIS A 101 -16.02 12.42 13.82
C HIS A 101 -14.89 12.53 14.85
N PRO A 102 -14.11 11.45 15.07
CA PRO A 102 -13.00 11.47 16.02
C PRO A 102 -11.95 12.50 15.60
N ASP A 103 -11.44 13.26 16.57
CA ASP A 103 -10.35 14.20 16.33
C ASP A 103 -9.02 13.47 16.05
N PRO A 104 -8.01 14.16 15.50
CA PRO A 104 -6.73 13.52 15.15
C PRO A 104 -5.93 12.96 16.34
N GLU A 105 -6.07 13.51 17.55
CA GLU A 105 -5.36 13.00 18.74
C GLU A 105 -5.98 11.67 19.16
N THR A 106 -7.31 11.62 19.24
CA THR A 106 -8.07 10.39 19.48
C THR A 106 -7.70 9.30 18.46
N LEU A 107 -7.56 9.63 17.17
CA LEU A 107 -7.17 8.65 16.14
C LEU A 107 -5.73 8.15 16.28
N ARG A 108 -4.79 8.99 16.75
CA ARG A 108 -3.37 8.60 16.91
C ARG A 108 -3.14 7.64 18.06
N ASP A 109 -3.95 7.76 19.12
CA ASP A 109 -3.81 6.94 20.33
C ASP A 109 -4.52 5.58 20.20
N ARG A 110 -5.34 5.38 19.15
CA ARG A 110 -6.02 4.11 18.87
C ARG A 110 -5.10 3.15 18.11
N SER A 111 -5.05 1.90 18.55
CA SER A 111 -4.42 0.78 17.84
C SER A 111 -5.34 0.21 16.76
N LEU A 112 -4.74 -0.31 15.68
CA LEU A 112 -5.40 -1.13 14.66
C LEU A 112 -5.18 -2.62 14.93
#